data_AF-A0A2D6D2Q3-F1
#
_entry.id   AF-A0A2D6D2Q3-F1
#
_cell.length_a   1.000
_cell.length_b   1.000
_cell.length_c   1.000
_cell.angle_alpha   90.00
_cell.angle_beta   90.00
_cell.angle_gamma   90.00
#
_symmetry.space_group_name_H-M   'P 1'
#
loop_
_entity.id
_entity.type
_entity.pdbx_description
1 polymer ?
#
loop_
_entity_poly.entity_id
_entity_poly.type
_entity_poly.pdbx_seq_one_letter_code
_entity_poly.pdbx_strand_id
1 'polypeptide(L)'
;MSRLRQHVAAIAAAVSIGSMSFSAGAVEVFRVSDYDGGSQIWFEAEAFDERLPEGAQFFPISGEGNAAKAPDDTFGEVVTRAGGAGGRLSYTFDISRAGGNGGTWYFFGRVINPSNQSDYMLVESHPDDDDIPDEPPFPGGDGVKPFDNADDRIFEQDTPAWAWAILAHNEGHTKQLEDGENTMHIFHRQGNNTRVMDVFVWVDDVAYLPTDDDYISAEEKTSGLAVDSGAKLTTAWGRLKRRQSRLR
;
A
#
# COMPACT_ATOMS: atom_id res chain seq x y z
N MET A 1 59.49 -18.45 48.53
CA MET A 1 58.69 -18.92 47.38
C MET A 1 57.23 -18.96 47.79
N SER A 2 56.44 -17.95 47.44
CA SER A 2 55.03 -17.88 47.84
C SER A 2 54.23 -16.88 47.00
N ARG A 3 53.10 -17.40 46.46
CA ARG A 3 51.84 -16.72 46.11
C ARG A 3 51.73 -15.98 44.77
N LEU A 4 51.40 -16.76 43.75
CA LEU A 4 50.12 -16.75 43.00
C LEU A 4 49.25 -15.49 43.22
N ARG A 5 49.12 -14.63 42.20
CA ARG A 5 48.05 -13.63 42.09
C ARG A 5 47.11 -14.04 40.96
N GLN A 6 45.86 -14.22 41.34
CA GLN A 6 44.74 -14.68 40.52
C GLN A 6 44.39 -13.67 39.42
N HIS A 7 44.09 -14.20 38.24
CA HIS A 7 43.35 -13.53 37.19
C HIS A 7 41.87 -13.40 37.59
N VAL A 8 41.32 -12.19 37.49
CA VAL A 8 39.88 -11.98 37.32
C VAL A 8 39.72 -10.85 36.30
N ALA A 9 39.55 -11.23 35.03
CA ALA A 9 39.04 -10.32 34.01
C ALA A 9 37.51 -10.46 34.04
N ALA A 10 36.83 -9.43 34.54
CA ALA A 10 35.38 -9.33 34.43
C ALA A 10 35.03 -8.86 33.02
N ILE A 11 34.52 -9.77 32.19
CA ILE A 11 33.89 -9.42 30.90
C ILE A 11 32.45 -9.02 31.22
N ALA A 12 32.19 -7.71 31.25
CA ALA A 12 30.84 -7.18 31.23
C ALA A 12 30.35 -7.18 29.78
N ALA A 13 29.54 -8.18 29.41
CA ALA A 13 28.79 -8.15 28.16
C ALA A 13 27.58 -7.23 28.37
N ALA A 14 27.67 -6.00 27.83
CA ALA A 14 26.51 -5.13 27.69
C ALA A 14 25.63 -5.72 26.57
N VAL A 15 24.52 -6.34 26.96
CA VAL A 15 23.46 -6.71 26.02
C VAL A 15 22.72 -5.43 25.68
N SER A 16 23.06 -4.83 24.54
CA SER A 16 22.26 -3.78 23.92
C SER A 16 20.94 -4.42 23.46
N ILE A 17 19.86 -4.19 24.20
CA ILE A 17 18.51 -4.45 23.71
C ILE A 17 18.28 -3.41 22.62
N GLY A 18 18.51 -3.82 21.38
CA GLY A 18 18.12 -3.05 20.22
C GLY A 18 16.61 -2.88 20.25
N SER A 19 16.16 -1.64 20.34
CA SER A 19 14.77 -1.28 20.08
C SER A 19 14.48 -1.64 18.62
N MET A 20 13.87 -2.80 18.38
CA MET A 20 13.23 -3.06 17.11
C MET A 20 11.99 -2.17 17.06
N SER A 21 12.10 -1.05 16.37
CA SER A 21 10.93 -0.29 15.92
C SER A 21 10.24 -1.16 14.88
N PHE A 22 9.20 -1.88 15.27
CA PHE A 22 8.29 -2.50 14.33
C PHE A 22 7.35 -1.40 13.82
N SER A 23 7.32 -1.20 12.51
CA SER A 23 6.42 -0.23 11.88
C SER A 23 4.98 -0.64 12.19
N ALA A 24 4.23 0.28 12.81
CA ALA A 24 2.81 0.10 13.10
C ALA A 24 2.00 0.63 11.91
N GLY A 25 2.09 -0.05 10.78
CA GLY A 25 1.30 0.20 9.58
C GLY A 25 1.37 -1.08 8.76
N ALA A 26 0.29 -1.83 8.75
CA ALA A 26 0.07 -2.93 7.83
C ALA A 26 -1.43 -2.93 7.56
N VAL A 27 -1.82 -3.02 6.29
CA VAL A 27 -3.20 -3.06 5.85
C VAL A 27 -3.95 -4.08 6.73
N GLU A 28 -4.79 -3.57 7.66
CA GLU A 28 -5.33 -4.38 8.75
C GLU A 28 -6.22 -5.53 8.23
N VAL A 29 -6.81 -5.33 7.05
CA VAL A 29 -7.72 -6.26 6.39
C VAL A 29 -7.33 -6.37 4.92
N PHE A 30 -6.88 -7.54 4.52
CA PHE A 30 -6.77 -7.91 3.11
C PHE A 30 -7.43 -9.26 2.88
N ARG A 31 -7.85 -9.48 1.64
CA ARG A 31 -8.40 -10.76 1.18
C ARG A 31 -7.32 -11.53 0.43
N VAL A 32 -7.45 -12.85 0.40
CA VAL A 32 -6.57 -13.71 -0.40
C VAL A 32 -7.39 -14.69 -1.21
N SER A 33 -6.89 -15.02 -2.40
CA SER A 33 -7.42 -16.08 -3.25
C SER A 33 -6.27 -16.80 -3.93
N ASP A 34 -6.58 -17.94 -4.55
CA ASP A 34 -5.65 -18.72 -5.35
C ASP A 34 -6.18 -18.88 -6.79
N TYR A 35 -5.27 -18.89 -7.77
CA TYR A 35 -5.58 -19.13 -9.18
C TYR A 35 -4.50 -20.01 -9.81
N ASP A 36 -4.88 -21.20 -10.30
CA ASP A 36 -3.96 -22.19 -10.90
C ASP A 36 -2.68 -22.46 -10.09
N GLY A 37 -2.77 -22.32 -8.76
CA GLY A 37 -1.63 -22.47 -7.84
C GLY A 37 -0.80 -21.20 -7.58
N GLY A 38 -1.13 -20.08 -8.22
CA GLY A 38 -0.63 -18.74 -7.89
C GLY A 38 -1.46 -18.07 -6.79
N SER A 39 -0.84 -17.10 -6.13
CA SER A 39 -1.34 -16.39 -4.95
C SER A 39 -1.87 -15.00 -5.33
N GLN A 40 -2.96 -14.55 -4.69
CA GLN A 40 -3.45 -13.18 -4.84
C GLN A 40 -3.69 -12.51 -3.49
N ILE A 41 -3.32 -11.24 -3.38
CA ILE A 41 -3.53 -10.40 -2.19
C ILE A 41 -4.33 -9.18 -2.59
N TRP A 42 -5.51 -9.02 -2.00
CA TRP A 42 -6.47 -7.97 -2.34
C TRP A 42 -6.65 -7.02 -1.18
N PHE A 43 -6.70 -5.72 -1.46
CA PHE A 43 -7.06 -4.73 -0.46
C PHE A 43 -7.78 -3.53 -1.07
N GLU A 44 -8.62 -2.90 -0.26
CA GLU A 44 -9.33 -1.68 -0.64
C GLU A 44 -8.35 -0.51 -0.73
N ALA A 45 -8.53 0.37 -1.71
CA ALA A 45 -7.63 1.49 -1.95
C ALA A 45 -7.64 2.48 -0.79
N GLU A 46 -8.75 2.66 -0.07
CA GLU A 46 -8.81 3.49 1.14
C GLU A 46 -8.16 2.86 2.38
N ALA A 47 -7.76 1.59 2.32
CA ALA A 47 -7.14 0.88 3.45
C ALA A 47 -5.63 1.12 3.55
N PHE A 48 -5.16 2.30 3.16
CA PHE A 48 -3.75 2.69 3.31
C PHE A 48 -3.37 2.85 4.78
N ASP A 49 -2.09 2.59 5.07
CA ASP A 49 -1.51 2.77 6.41
C ASP A 49 -1.17 4.23 6.68
N GLU A 50 -0.71 4.93 5.64
CA GLU A 50 -0.27 6.31 5.74
C GLU A 50 -0.68 7.13 4.52
N ARG A 51 -1.01 8.40 4.76
CA ARG A 51 -1.24 9.41 3.73
C ARG A 51 -0.43 10.66 4.07
N LEU A 52 0.55 10.99 3.21
CA LEU A 52 1.42 12.15 3.37
C LEU A 52 1.27 13.16 2.22
N PRO A 53 1.31 14.47 2.49
CA PRO A 53 0.97 15.05 3.78
C PRO A 53 -0.41 14.58 4.27
N GLU A 54 -0.65 14.66 5.58
CA GLU A 54 -1.95 14.30 6.14
C GLU A 54 -3.09 15.12 5.50
N GLY A 55 -4.21 14.44 5.24
CA GLY A 55 -5.45 15.05 4.79
C GLY A 55 -5.73 14.90 3.30
N ALA A 56 -6.83 15.52 2.87
CA ALA A 56 -7.48 15.26 1.58
C ALA A 56 -6.89 16.09 0.41
N GLN A 57 -5.73 16.74 0.59
CA GLN A 57 -5.18 17.68 -0.39
C GLN A 57 -4.79 17.00 -1.70
N PHE A 58 -4.25 15.77 -1.65
CA PHE A 58 -3.75 15.07 -2.83
C PHE A 58 -4.53 13.81 -3.12
N PHE A 59 -4.79 13.01 -2.08
CA PHE A 59 -5.56 11.78 -2.14
C PHE A 59 -6.82 11.87 -1.27
N PRO A 60 -7.83 12.66 -1.67
CA PRO A 60 -9.11 12.67 -0.99
C PRO A 60 -9.82 11.30 -1.12
N ILE A 61 -10.47 10.86 -0.04
CA ILE A 61 -11.38 9.71 -0.05
C ILE A 61 -12.81 10.21 -0.33
N SER A 62 -13.69 9.39 -0.89
CA SER A 62 -15.11 9.77 -1.07
C SER A 62 -15.72 10.38 0.19
N GLY A 63 -16.41 11.51 0.00
CA GLY A 63 -16.97 12.29 1.09
C GLY A 63 -15.99 13.25 1.79
N GLU A 64 -14.71 13.25 1.45
CA GLU A 64 -13.74 14.25 1.88
C GLU A 64 -13.56 15.38 0.85
N GLY A 65 -13.59 16.63 1.29
CA GLY A 65 -13.30 17.79 0.43
C GLY A 65 -14.17 17.82 -0.84
N ASN A 66 -13.51 17.88 -2.00
CA ASN A 66 -14.15 17.85 -3.32
C ASN A 66 -14.02 16.48 -4.01
N ALA A 67 -13.82 15.39 -3.25
CA ALA A 67 -13.78 14.04 -3.79
C ALA A 67 -15.02 13.74 -4.63
N ALA A 68 -14.84 12.97 -5.70
CA ALA A 68 -15.98 12.33 -6.33
C ALA A 68 -16.71 11.44 -5.31
N LYS A 69 -18.03 11.39 -5.44
CA LYS A 69 -18.81 10.36 -4.75
C LYS A 69 -18.35 9.00 -5.28
N ALA A 70 -18.20 8.02 -4.40
CA ALA A 70 -18.09 6.64 -4.80
C ALA A 70 -19.28 6.27 -5.71
N PRO A 71 -19.04 5.73 -6.91
CA PRO A 71 -20.08 5.12 -7.73
C PRO A 71 -20.79 3.99 -6.96
N ASP A 72 -22.00 3.62 -7.37
CA ASP A 72 -22.80 2.65 -6.59
C ASP A 72 -22.24 1.21 -6.65
N ASP A 73 -21.39 0.90 -7.62
CA ASP A 73 -20.78 -0.44 -7.85
C ASP A 73 -19.36 -0.58 -7.25
N THR A 74 -18.98 0.30 -6.32
CA THR A 74 -17.69 0.19 -5.60
C THR A 74 -17.75 -0.85 -4.50
N PHE A 75 -16.61 -1.49 -4.22
CA PHE A 75 -16.52 -2.42 -3.09
C PHE A 75 -16.42 -1.72 -1.73
N GLY A 76 -15.80 -0.53 -1.72
CA GLY A 76 -15.64 0.32 -0.54
C GLY A 76 -15.86 1.80 -0.85
N GLU A 77 -15.18 2.64 -0.09
CA GLU A 77 -14.94 4.04 -0.47
C GLU A 77 -14.02 4.09 -1.69
N VAL A 78 -13.83 5.29 -2.25
CA VAL A 78 -12.87 5.48 -3.35
C VAL A 78 -11.80 6.46 -2.95
N VAL A 79 -10.57 6.18 -3.35
CA VAL A 79 -9.51 7.18 -3.37
C VAL A 79 -9.55 7.92 -4.71
N THR A 80 -9.50 9.25 -4.66
CA THR A 80 -9.42 10.11 -5.83
C THR A 80 -8.31 11.14 -5.70
N ARG A 81 -8.20 12.07 -6.65
CA ARG A 81 -7.10 13.02 -6.77
C ARG A 81 -7.64 14.44 -6.68
N ALA A 82 -6.97 15.34 -5.96
CA ALA A 82 -7.40 16.75 -5.89
C ALA A 82 -6.69 17.68 -6.89
N GLY A 83 -5.74 17.15 -7.68
CA GLY A 83 -4.95 17.91 -8.66
C GLY A 83 -3.56 18.29 -8.16
N GLY A 84 -2.57 18.24 -9.07
CA GLY A 84 -1.17 18.60 -8.81
C GLY A 84 -0.40 17.59 -7.97
N ALA A 85 0.86 17.30 -8.31
CA ALA A 85 1.66 16.31 -7.59
C ALA A 85 2.04 16.74 -6.16
N GLY A 86 2.42 15.77 -5.31
CA GLY A 86 2.96 16.06 -3.98
C GLY A 86 2.38 15.25 -2.82
N GLY A 87 1.51 14.27 -3.09
CA GLY A 87 1.01 13.33 -2.09
C GLY A 87 1.56 11.91 -2.27
N ARG A 88 1.55 11.13 -1.19
CA ARG A 88 1.88 9.70 -1.12
C ARG A 88 0.83 8.95 -0.31
N LEU A 89 0.43 7.77 -0.77
CA LEU A 89 -0.22 6.74 0.05
C LEU A 89 0.74 5.58 0.25
N SER A 90 0.78 5.02 1.45
CA SER A 90 1.62 3.86 1.77
C SER A 90 0.75 2.68 2.21
N TYR A 91 1.13 1.48 1.77
CA TYR A 91 0.46 0.22 2.05
C TYR A 91 1.50 -0.82 2.40
N THR A 92 1.46 -1.35 3.60
CA THR A 92 2.33 -2.44 4.04
C THR A 92 1.51 -3.72 4.12
N PHE A 93 2.00 -4.80 3.51
CA PHE A 93 1.29 -6.07 3.39
C PHE A 93 2.28 -7.24 3.41
N ASP A 94 1.81 -8.40 3.87
CA ASP A 94 2.64 -9.60 4.01
C ASP A 94 2.18 -10.68 3.02
N ILE A 95 3.02 -11.00 2.05
CA ILE A 95 2.71 -11.95 0.98
C ILE A 95 2.64 -13.40 1.45
N SER A 96 3.30 -13.73 2.57
CA SER A 96 3.27 -15.08 3.15
C SER A 96 1.87 -15.45 3.65
N ARG A 97 1.03 -14.46 3.96
CA ARG A 97 -0.37 -14.65 4.38
C ARG A 97 -1.28 -15.14 3.24
N ALA A 98 -0.86 -14.98 1.99
CA ALA A 98 -1.47 -15.60 0.81
C ALA A 98 -0.75 -16.89 0.38
N GLY A 99 0.23 -17.38 1.16
CA GLY A 99 1.08 -18.50 0.74
C GLY A 99 2.11 -18.13 -0.34
N GLY A 100 2.22 -16.84 -0.68
CA GLY A 100 3.18 -16.32 -1.64
C GLY A 100 4.62 -16.31 -1.12
N ASN A 101 5.56 -16.25 -2.05
CA ASN A 101 6.99 -16.11 -1.78
C ASN A 101 7.55 -14.88 -2.52
N GLY A 102 8.71 -14.42 -2.09
CA GLY A 102 9.44 -13.35 -2.74
C GLY A 102 9.76 -13.69 -4.20
N GLY A 103 9.79 -12.67 -5.04
CA GLY A 103 9.95 -12.82 -6.48
C GLY A 103 9.21 -11.74 -7.26
N THR A 104 8.86 -12.06 -8.50
CA THR A 104 8.16 -11.13 -9.39
C THR A 104 6.67 -11.18 -9.12
N TRP A 105 6.08 -10.01 -8.88
CA TRP A 105 4.65 -9.86 -8.68
C TRP A 105 4.09 -8.78 -9.61
N TYR A 106 2.80 -8.92 -9.92
CA TYR A 106 2.06 -8.11 -10.86
C TYR A 106 0.94 -7.38 -10.13
N PHE A 107 0.89 -6.06 -10.31
CA PHE A 107 -0.06 -5.17 -9.66
C PHE A 107 -1.19 -4.79 -10.59
N PHE A 108 -2.41 -4.86 -10.08
CA PHE A 108 -3.59 -4.35 -10.76
C PHE A 108 -4.39 -3.47 -9.82
N GLY A 109 -5.15 -2.56 -10.41
CA GLY A 109 -6.15 -1.77 -9.70
C GLY A 109 -7.43 -1.68 -10.49
N ARG A 110 -8.54 -1.75 -9.78
CA ARG A 110 -9.85 -1.40 -10.31
C ARG A 110 -9.94 0.12 -10.28
N VAL A 111 -10.16 0.73 -11.45
CA VAL A 111 -10.10 2.19 -11.62
C VAL A 111 -11.18 2.74 -12.55
N ILE A 112 -11.44 4.03 -12.42
CA ILE A 112 -11.92 4.89 -13.52
C ILE A 112 -10.82 5.91 -13.80
N ASN A 113 -10.42 6.03 -15.05
CA ASN A 113 -9.40 6.94 -15.55
C ASN A 113 -9.73 7.41 -16.98
N PRO A 114 -10.56 8.44 -17.17
CA PRO A 114 -11.11 8.77 -18.48
C PRO A 114 -10.14 9.53 -19.42
N SER A 115 -8.94 9.85 -18.94
CA SER A 115 -8.02 10.80 -19.61
C SER A 115 -6.56 10.38 -19.53
N ASN A 116 -6.29 9.07 -19.55
CA ASN A 116 -4.96 8.48 -19.52
C ASN A 116 -4.00 9.14 -18.50
N GLN A 117 -4.45 9.31 -17.26
CA GLN A 117 -3.66 9.94 -16.20
C GLN A 117 -2.96 8.86 -15.38
N SER A 118 -1.73 9.10 -14.95
CA SER A 118 -0.97 8.11 -14.20
C SER A 118 -0.57 8.59 -12.81
N ASP A 119 -0.20 7.62 -11.97
CA ASP A 119 0.57 7.83 -10.74
C ASP A 119 1.94 7.16 -10.89
N TYR A 120 2.81 7.36 -9.91
CA TYR A 120 3.99 6.52 -9.72
C TYR A 120 3.75 5.53 -8.58
N MET A 121 4.31 4.33 -8.71
CA MET A 121 4.32 3.31 -7.68
C MET A 121 5.73 2.81 -7.45
N LEU A 122 6.16 2.87 -6.20
CA LEU A 122 7.44 2.33 -5.74
C LEU A 122 7.18 1.29 -4.66
N VAL A 123 8.07 0.32 -4.51
CA VAL A 123 8.04 -0.69 -3.48
C VAL A 123 9.42 -0.77 -2.83
N GLU A 124 9.48 -0.72 -1.50
CA GLU A 124 10.75 -0.69 -0.75
C GLU A 124 11.69 -1.88 -1.08
N SER A 125 11.11 -3.03 -1.45
CA SER A 125 11.83 -4.26 -1.81
C SER A 125 12.33 -4.30 -3.26
N HIS A 126 11.88 -3.39 -4.14
CA HIS A 126 12.19 -3.47 -5.55
C HIS A 126 13.60 -2.92 -5.84
N PRO A 127 14.49 -3.70 -6.49
CA PRO A 127 15.89 -3.32 -6.62
C PRO A 127 16.14 -2.09 -7.51
N ASP A 128 15.21 -1.76 -8.41
CA ASP A 128 15.35 -0.62 -9.32
C ASP A 128 14.68 0.66 -8.76
N ASP A 129 13.99 0.58 -7.61
CA ASP A 129 13.45 1.74 -6.92
C ASP A 129 14.54 2.43 -6.08
N ASP A 130 14.81 3.70 -6.40
CA ASP A 130 15.73 4.56 -5.64
C ASP A 130 15.21 4.86 -4.21
N ASP A 131 16.05 5.46 -3.36
CA ASP A 131 15.69 5.91 -2.01
C ASP A 131 14.34 6.66 -1.99
N ILE A 132 13.31 6.01 -1.44
CA ILE A 132 11.95 6.54 -1.39
C ILE A 132 11.88 7.68 -0.35
N PRO A 133 11.44 8.90 -0.73
CA PRO A 133 11.36 10.01 0.21
C PRO A 133 10.33 9.76 1.30
N ASP A 134 10.73 9.95 2.56
CA ASP A 134 9.86 9.79 3.73
C ASP A 134 8.90 10.96 3.95
N GLU A 135 9.23 12.15 3.47
CA GLU A 135 8.52 13.40 3.80
C GLU A 135 8.23 14.25 2.55
N PRO A 136 7.11 14.99 2.53
CA PRO A 136 6.78 15.94 1.47
C PRO A 136 7.69 17.20 1.51
N PRO A 137 7.79 17.98 0.40
CA PRO A 137 7.06 17.83 -0.85
C PRO A 137 7.64 16.72 -1.74
N PHE A 138 6.77 15.85 -2.25
CA PHE A 138 7.19 14.81 -3.19
C PHE A 138 7.35 15.39 -4.61
N PRO A 139 8.45 15.08 -5.32
CA PRO A 139 8.86 15.82 -6.53
C PRO A 139 7.91 15.66 -7.72
N GLY A 140 7.09 14.62 -7.75
CA GLY A 140 5.91 14.52 -8.62
C GLY A 140 6.15 14.46 -10.13
N GLY A 141 7.41 14.45 -10.58
CA GLY A 141 7.80 14.63 -11.98
C GLY A 141 8.82 13.60 -12.43
N ASP A 142 8.70 13.22 -13.71
CA ASP A 142 9.59 12.30 -14.40
C ASP A 142 11.05 12.78 -14.40
N GLY A 143 11.98 11.84 -14.28
CA GLY A 143 13.42 12.12 -14.23
C GLY A 143 13.89 12.84 -12.97
N VAL A 144 13.00 12.97 -11.97
CA VAL A 144 13.35 13.41 -10.63
C VAL A 144 13.27 12.20 -9.71
N LYS A 145 14.43 11.75 -9.24
CA LYS A 145 14.52 10.63 -8.30
C LYS A 145 13.49 10.77 -7.17
N PRO A 146 12.81 9.69 -6.79
CA PRO A 146 12.99 8.32 -7.29
C PRO A 146 12.24 7.96 -8.58
N PHE A 147 11.51 8.88 -9.23
CA PHE A 147 10.54 8.52 -10.27
C PHE A 147 11.14 8.34 -11.68
N ASP A 148 10.88 7.18 -12.28
CA ASP A 148 11.14 6.83 -13.68
C ASP A 148 9.83 6.46 -14.40
N ASN A 149 9.47 7.18 -15.47
CA ASN A 149 8.32 6.82 -16.30
C ASN A 149 8.41 5.41 -16.92
N ALA A 150 9.61 4.88 -17.15
CA ALA A 150 9.80 3.58 -17.76
C ALA A 150 9.54 2.41 -16.78
N ASP A 151 9.62 2.67 -15.47
CA ASP A 151 9.55 1.63 -14.44
C ASP A 151 8.44 1.84 -13.40
N ASP A 152 8.08 3.08 -13.07
CA ASP A 152 7.24 3.33 -11.88
C ASP A 152 5.81 3.70 -12.21
N ARG A 153 5.54 3.98 -13.47
CA ARG A 153 4.27 4.56 -13.86
C ARG A 153 3.17 3.50 -13.84
N ILE A 154 2.09 3.81 -13.13
CA ILE A 154 0.90 2.97 -13.07
C ILE A 154 -0.32 3.68 -13.63
N PHE A 155 -1.23 2.88 -14.17
CA PHE A 155 -2.53 3.30 -14.68
C PHE A 155 -2.48 4.28 -15.86
N GLU A 156 -1.41 4.27 -16.67
CA GLU A 156 -1.34 5.05 -17.93
C GLU A 156 -2.19 4.42 -19.06
N GLN A 157 -3.49 4.31 -18.84
CA GLN A 157 -4.49 3.92 -19.83
C GLN A 157 -5.79 4.72 -19.71
N ASP A 158 -6.50 4.85 -20.83
CA ASP A 158 -7.90 5.30 -20.85
C ASP A 158 -8.83 4.17 -20.37
N THR A 159 -9.43 4.38 -19.20
CA THR A 159 -10.41 3.51 -18.54
C THR A 159 -11.63 4.35 -18.13
N PRO A 160 -12.50 4.79 -19.07
CA PRO A 160 -13.56 5.77 -18.78
C PRO A 160 -14.72 5.22 -17.94
N ALA A 161 -14.78 3.92 -17.73
CA ALA A 161 -15.75 3.23 -16.87
C ALA A 161 -15.00 2.27 -15.95
N TRP A 162 -15.64 1.79 -14.87
CA TRP A 162 -15.04 0.83 -13.95
C TRP A 162 -14.49 -0.37 -14.70
N ALA A 163 -13.17 -0.55 -14.61
CA ALA A 163 -12.50 -1.74 -15.09
C ALA A 163 -11.19 -1.93 -14.33
N TRP A 164 -10.69 -3.15 -14.41
CA TRP A 164 -9.33 -3.45 -13.99
C TRP A 164 -8.35 -2.82 -14.98
N ALA A 165 -7.40 -2.05 -14.48
CA ALA A 165 -6.28 -1.56 -15.25
C ALA A 165 -5.31 -2.72 -15.49
N ILE A 166 -5.43 -3.30 -16.68
CA ILE A 166 -4.76 -4.53 -17.13
C ILE A 166 -3.68 -4.25 -18.17
N LEU A 167 -3.19 -3.01 -18.28
CA LEU A 167 -2.09 -2.72 -19.20
C LEU A 167 -0.93 -3.69 -18.95
N ALA A 168 -0.33 -4.12 -20.05
CA ALA A 168 0.44 -5.33 -20.20
C ALA A 168 1.72 -5.35 -19.35
N HIS A 169 1.59 -5.52 -18.03
CA HIS A 169 2.66 -5.79 -17.05
C HIS A 169 3.91 -4.93 -17.22
N ASN A 170 3.76 -3.76 -17.83
CA ASN A 170 4.84 -2.85 -18.16
C ASN A 170 4.90 -1.75 -17.11
N GLU A 171 6.08 -1.16 -16.96
CA GLU A 171 6.28 -0.04 -16.03
C GLU A 171 5.92 -0.48 -14.61
N GLY A 172 5.21 0.36 -13.85
CA GLY A 172 5.00 0.17 -12.41
C GLY A 172 4.06 -0.99 -12.07
N HIS A 173 3.54 -1.73 -13.05
CA HIS A 173 2.66 -2.86 -12.83
C HIS A 173 3.41 -4.17 -12.52
N THR A 174 4.75 -4.21 -12.64
CA THR A 174 5.55 -5.39 -12.29
C THR A 174 6.64 -4.98 -11.31
N LYS A 175 6.69 -5.60 -10.13
CA LYS A 175 7.74 -5.31 -9.13
C LYS A 175 8.31 -6.59 -8.53
N GLN A 176 9.47 -6.45 -7.90
CA GLN A 176 10.07 -7.52 -7.09
C GLN A 176 9.64 -7.32 -5.64
N LEU A 177 9.02 -8.34 -5.06
CA LEU A 177 8.65 -8.38 -3.65
C LEU A 177 9.60 -9.32 -2.90
N GLU A 178 9.88 -9.01 -1.64
CA GLU A 178 10.60 -9.87 -0.71
C GLU A 178 9.68 -10.89 -0.04
N ASP A 179 10.26 -11.95 0.52
CA ASP A 179 9.53 -12.87 1.39
C ASP A 179 8.95 -12.12 2.59
N GLY A 180 7.66 -12.33 2.87
CA GLY A 180 6.99 -11.73 4.03
C GLY A 180 6.46 -10.33 3.76
N GLU A 181 6.80 -9.38 4.62
CA GLU A 181 6.28 -8.01 4.61
C GLU A 181 6.93 -7.15 3.53
N ASN A 182 6.11 -6.35 2.83
CA ASN A 182 6.51 -5.43 1.78
C ASN A 182 5.73 -4.11 1.94
N THR A 183 6.33 -2.99 1.55
CA THR A 183 5.66 -1.68 1.55
C THR A 183 5.59 -1.12 0.13
N MET A 184 4.38 -0.84 -0.33
CA MET A 184 4.08 -0.15 -1.59
C MET A 184 3.70 1.30 -1.33
N HIS A 185 4.21 2.21 -2.15
CA HIS A 185 3.87 3.63 -2.13
C HIS A 185 3.28 4.07 -3.46
N ILE A 186 2.13 4.75 -3.42
CA ILE A 186 1.53 5.39 -4.60
C ILE A 186 1.70 6.90 -4.47
N PHE A 187 2.41 7.51 -5.41
CA PHE A 187 2.67 8.94 -5.47
C PHE A 187 1.77 9.62 -6.48
N HIS A 188 1.11 10.70 -6.04
CA HIS A 188 0.26 11.47 -6.92
C HIS A 188 1.12 12.20 -7.96
N ARG A 189 0.93 11.87 -9.23
CA ARG A 189 1.62 12.51 -10.36
C ARG A 189 0.67 13.39 -11.15
N GLN A 190 -0.40 12.78 -11.67
CA GLN A 190 -1.38 13.46 -12.51
C GLN A 190 -2.82 13.07 -12.15
N GLY A 191 -3.71 14.02 -12.41
CA GLY A 191 -5.13 13.81 -12.44
C GLY A 191 -5.92 14.70 -11.53
N ASN A 192 -7.20 14.40 -11.39
CA ASN A 192 -8.14 15.14 -10.57
C ASN A 192 -9.26 14.20 -10.09
N ASN A 193 -10.35 14.77 -9.60
CA ASN A 193 -11.40 14.01 -8.95
C ASN A 193 -12.20 13.12 -9.90
N THR A 194 -11.93 13.13 -11.20
CA THR A 194 -12.50 12.17 -12.16
C THR A 194 -11.76 10.83 -12.20
N ARG A 195 -10.61 10.72 -11.52
CA ARG A 195 -9.85 9.47 -11.43
C ARG A 195 -10.07 8.80 -10.08
N VAL A 196 -10.69 7.63 -10.07
CA VAL A 196 -11.04 6.90 -8.84
C VAL A 196 -10.44 5.51 -8.83
N MET A 197 -10.13 5.01 -7.64
CA MET A 197 -9.68 3.64 -7.38
C MET A 197 -10.32 3.13 -6.09
N ASP A 198 -10.75 1.87 -6.08
CA ASP A 198 -11.42 1.24 -4.94
C ASP A 198 -10.75 -0.06 -4.49
N VAL A 199 -10.16 -0.85 -5.39
CA VAL A 199 -9.51 -2.12 -5.05
C VAL A 199 -8.19 -2.29 -5.78
N PHE A 200 -7.21 -2.85 -5.07
CA PHE A 200 -5.92 -3.28 -5.58
C PHE A 200 -5.74 -4.79 -5.40
N VAL A 201 -4.92 -5.37 -6.28
CA VAL A 201 -4.46 -6.75 -6.14
C VAL A 201 -3.02 -6.91 -6.61
N TRP A 202 -2.27 -7.69 -5.83
CA TRP A 202 -0.96 -8.22 -6.20
C TRP A 202 -1.08 -9.72 -6.49
N VAL A 203 -0.46 -10.16 -7.58
CA VAL A 203 -0.46 -11.58 -7.99
C VAL A 203 0.93 -12.05 -8.42
N ASP A 204 1.24 -13.33 -8.23
CA ASP A 204 2.52 -13.94 -8.62
C ASP A 204 2.49 -14.67 -9.98
N ASP A 205 1.32 -14.68 -10.65
CA ASP A 205 1.14 -15.26 -11.99
C ASP A 205 0.82 -14.18 -13.02
N VAL A 206 1.70 -14.04 -14.02
CA VAL A 206 1.56 -13.11 -15.14
C VAL A 206 0.32 -13.39 -16.01
N ALA A 207 -0.15 -14.64 -16.03
CA ALA A 207 -1.30 -15.05 -16.81
C ALA A 207 -2.64 -14.70 -16.12
N TYR A 208 -2.60 -14.36 -14.83
CA TYR A 208 -3.79 -13.98 -14.09
C TYR A 208 -4.32 -12.61 -14.54
N LEU A 209 -5.64 -12.51 -14.66
CA LEU A 209 -6.36 -11.26 -14.91
C LEU A 209 -7.49 -11.14 -13.88
N PRO A 210 -7.50 -10.08 -13.05
CA PRO A 210 -8.47 -9.95 -11.99
C PRO A 210 -9.89 -9.70 -12.52
N THR A 211 -10.86 -10.24 -11.80
CA THR A 211 -12.28 -9.97 -11.99
C THR A 211 -12.94 -9.52 -10.68
N ASP A 212 -14.11 -8.89 -10.80
CA ASP A 212 -14.93 -8.52 -9.65
C ASP A 212 -15.39 -9.76 -8.86
N ASP A 213 -15.67 -10.87 -9.56
CA ASP A 213 -16.08 -12.14 -8.94
C ASP A 213 -14.94 -12.76 -8.11
N ASP A 214 -13.69 -12.60 -8.53
CA ASP A 214 -12.52 -13.07 -7.78
C ASP A 214 -12.41 -12.31 -6.45
N TYR A 215 -12.51 -10.98 -6.48
CA TYR A 215 -12.49 -10.16 -5.26
C TYR A 215 -13.65 -10.52 -4.31
N ILE A 216 -14.86 -10.72 -4.84
CA ILE A 216 -16.04 -11.13 -4.05
C ILE A 216 -15.83 -12.51 -3.41
N SER A 217 -15.16 -13.42 -4.12
CA SER A 217 -14.91 -14.78 -3.67
C SER A 217 -13.68 -14.90 -2.76
N ALA A 218 -12.81 -13.89 -2.74
CA ALA A 218 -11.58 -13.88 -1.96
C ALA A 218 -11.87 -13.91 -0.45
N GLU A 219 -11.10 -14.74 0.25
CA GLU A 219 -11.25 -14.95 1.68
C GLU A 219 -10.61 -13.81 2.46
N GLU A 220 -11.40 -13.15 3.31
CA GLU A 220 -10.88 -12.14 4.23
C GLU A 220 -9.93 -12.79 5.25
N LYS A 221 -8.67 -12.36 5.29
CA LYS A 221 -7.70 -12.79 6.30
C LYS A 221 -7.60 -11.70 7.36
N THR A 222 -8.25 -11.92 8.51
CA THR A 222 -8.16 -11.03 9.69
C THR A 222 -7.24 -11.58 10.79
N SER A 223 -6.79 -12.83 10.70
CA SER A 223 -6.10 -13.53 11.78
C SER A 223 -4.59 -13.64 11.54
N GLY A 224 -3.80 -12.93 12.35
CA GLY A 224 -2.33 -13.05 12.38
C GLY A 224 -1.60 -11.97 13.18
N LEU A 225 -2.19 -10.77 13.31
CA LEU A 225 -1.57 -9.70 14.09
C LEU A 225 -1.79 -9.93 15.59
N ALA A 226 -0.70 -10.22 16.32
CA ALA A 226 -0.62 -9.92 17.75
C ALA A 226 -0.83 -8.42 17.90
N VAL A 227 -2.05 -8.04 18.27
CA VAL A 227 -2.50 -6.66 18.30
C VAL A 227 -1.86 -5.92 19.48
N ASP A 228 -1.13 -4.83 19.24
CA ASP A 228 -0.96 -3.81 20.28
C ASP A 228 -2.30 -3.09 20.49
N SER A 229 -2.97 -3.46 21.58
CA SER A 229 -4.28 -2.97 21.99
C SER A 229 -4.35 -1.44 22.19
N GLY A 230 -3.22 -0.75 22.30
CA GLY A 230 -3.16 0.70 22.53
C GLY A 230 -3.61 1.56 21.34
N ALA A 231 -3.16 1.23 20.13
CA ALA A 231 -3.52 1.97 18.91
C ALA A 231 -4.99 1.79 18.53
N LYS A 232 -5.54 0.59 18.77
CA LYS A 232 -6.95 0.27 18.48
C LYS A 232 -7.95 1.08 19.28
N LEU A 233 -7.63 1.46 20.52
CA LEU A 233 -8.54 2.29 21.31
C LEU A 233 -8.72 3.65 20.61
N THR A 234 -7.65 4.33 20.22
CA THR A 234 -7.74 5.68 19.65
C THR A 234 -8.52 5.71 18.32
N THR A 235 -8.26 4.77 17.41
CA THR A 235 -8.94 4.70 16.10
C THR A 235 -10.39 4.24 16.22
N ALA A 236 -10.69 3.25 17.07
CA ALA A 236 -12.06 2.81 17.33
C ALA A 236 -12.88 3.92 18.02
N TRP A 237 -12.30 4.64 19.00
CA TRP A 237 -12.94 5.79 19.63
C TRP A 237 -13.17 6.94 18.63
N GLY A 238 -12.25 7.15 17.68
CA GLY A 238 -12.41 8.10 16.59
C GLY A 238 -13.57 7.76 15.64
N ARG A 239 -13.76 6.47 15.32
CA ARG A 239 -14.91 5.99 14.52
C ARG A 239 -16.24 6.11 15.30
N LEU A 240 -16.24 5.80 16.60
CA LEU A 240 -17.46 5.85 17.44
C LEU A 240 -17.95 7.29 17.69
N LYS A 241 -17.03 8.23 17.93
CA LYS A 241 -17.37 9.66 18.08
C LYS A 241 -17.97 10.26 16.80
N ARG A 242 -17.44 9.89 15.63
CA ARG A 242 -17.99 10.32 14.32
C ARG A 242 -19.39 9.76 14.04
N ARG A 243 -19.72 8.58 14.56
CA ARG A 243 -21.09 8.02 14.49
C ARG A 243 -22.08 8.77 15.38
N GLN A 244 -21.69 9.12 16.62
CA GLN A 244 -22.57 9.87 17.53
C GLN A 244 -22.85 11.30 17.08
N SER A 245 -21.90 11.96 16.41
CA SER A 245 -22.10 13.32 15.88
C SER A 245 -23.02 13.38 14.66
N ARG A 246 -23.27 12.25 13.98
CA ARG A 246 -24.18 12.15 12.82
C ARG A 246 -25.62 11.79 13.20
N LEU A 247 -25.88 11.50 14.47
CA LEU A 247 -27.21 11.13 15.00
C LEU A 247 -27.85 12.26 15.82
N ARG A 248 -27.36 13.49 15.72
CA ARG A 248 -27.91 14.69 16.36
C ARG A 248 -28.26 15.73 15.31
#